data_AF-A0A8H7GT58-F1
#
_entry.id   AF-A0A8H7GT58-F1
#
_cell.length_a   1.000
_cell.length_b   1.000
_cell.length_c   1.000
_cell.angle_alpha   90.00
_cell.angle_beta   90.00
_cell.angle_gamma   90.00
#
_symmetry.space_group_name_H-M   'P 1'
#
loop_
_entity.id
_entity.type
_entity.pdbx_description
1 polymer ?
#
loop_
_entity_poly.entity_id
_entity_poly.type
_entity_poly.pdbx_seq_one_letter_code
_entity_poly.pdbx_strand_id
1 'polypeptide(L)'
;MADELELIKAQIQRHLVDLGNYDVISKRLKLQLYESGWLDDVTQLATKELERQPRENPVNFDELFATLKPEAEKLVPPQVKEDTLQKLKAYLDDVIQ
;
A
#
# COMPACT_ATOMS: atom_id res chain seq x y z
N MET A 1 0.47 -16.51 21.65
CA MET A 1 1.50 -15.52 21.25
C MET A 1 1.28 -14.98 19.83
N ALA A 2 1.42 -15.76 18.75
CA ALA A 2 1.15 -15.25 17.39
C ALA A 2 -0.33 -14.86 17.19
N ASP A 3 -1.25 -15.69 17.70
CA ASP A 3 -2.69 -15.44 17.60
C ASP A 3 -3.17 -14.20 18.37
N GLU A 4 -2.54 -13.90 19.51
CA GLU A 4 -2.85 -12.69 20.30
C GLU A 4 -2.38 -11.42 19.57
N LEU A 5 -1.23 -11.47 18.90
CA LEU A 5 -0.73 -10.35 18.10
C LEU A 5 -1.64 -10.09 16.89
N GLU A 6 -2.12 -11.15 16.22
CA GLU A 6 -3.08 -11.01 15.13
C GLU A 6 -4.43 -10.44 15.61
N LEU A 7 -4.91 -10.88 16.78
CA LEU A 7 -6.15 -10.36 17.36
C LEU A 7 -6.04 -8.87 17.69
N ILE A 8 -4.92 -8.46 18.31
CA ILE A 8 -4.62 -7.05 18.63
C ILE A 8 -4.53 -6.23 17.33
N LYS A 9 -3.85 -6.74 16.30
CA LYS A 9 -3.75 -6.08 14.99
C LYS A 9 -5.13 -5.91 14.33
N ALA A 10 -5.99 -6.91 14.41
CA ALA A 10 -7.35 -6.85 13.86
C ALA A 10 -8.25 -5.87 14.64
N GLN A 11 -8.11 -5.79 15.97
CA GLN A 11 -8.81 -4.81 16.81
C GLN A 11 -8.36 -3.38 16.51
N ILE A 12 -7.05 -3.18 16.39
CA ILE A 12 -6.44 -1.92 15.96
C ILE A 12 -6.99 -1.48 14.60
N GLN A 13 -7.00 -2.39 13.62
CA GLN A 13 -7.52 -2.09 12.28
C GLN A 13 -8.99 -1.68 12.30
N ARG A 14 -9.81 -2.37 13.10
CA ARG A 14 -11.22 -1.99 13.31
C ARG A 14 -11.35 -0.59 13.94
N HIS A 15 -10.62 -0.32 15.01
CA HIS A 15 -10.62 1.01 15.64
C HIS A 15 -10.16 2.12 14.69
N LEU A 16 -9.14 1.87 13.86
CA LEU A 16 -8.70 2.84 12.85
C LEU A 16 -9.80 3.15 11.83
N VAL A 17 -10.60 2.16 11.44
CA VAL A 17 -11.73 2.33 10.51
C VAL A 17 -12.89 3.06 11.20
N ASP A 18 -13.26 2.65 12.42
CA ASP A 18 -14.39 3.22 13.16
C ASP A 18 -14.17 4.69 13.52
N LEU A 19 -12.92 5.10 13.77
CA LEU A 19 -12.56 6.48 14.07
C LEU A 19 -12.44 7.37 12.81
N GLY A 20 -12.61 6.81 11.60
CA GLY A 20 -12.40 7.54 10.34
C GLY A 20 -10.93 7.88 10.03
N ASN A 21 -10.01 7.59 10.97
CA ASN A 21 -8.58 7.85 10.84
C ASN A 21 -7.92 7.02 9.73
N TYR A 22 -8.43 5.82 9.46
CA TYR A 22 -7.98 5.00 8.33
C TYR A 22 -8.18 5.73 7.00
N ASP A 23 -9.32 6.39 6.81
CA ASP A 23 -9.62 7.12 5.58
C ASP A 23 -8.69 8.33 5.42
N VAL A 24 -8.37 9.04 6.50
CA VAL A 24 -7.41 10.16 6.52
C VAL A 24 -6.01 9.70 6.12
N ILE A 25 -5.51 8.61 6.73
CA ILE A 25 -4.18 8.05 6.42
C ILE A 25 -4.14 7.54 4.98
N SER A 26 -5.19 6.84 4.54
CA SER A 26 -5.31 6.30 3.18
C SER A 26 -5.32 7.41 2.13
N LYS A 27 -6.12 8.47 2.33
CA LYS A 27 -6.16 9.63 1.45
C LYS A 27 -4.82 10.34 1.36
N ARG A 28 -4.15 10.54 2.51
CA ARG A 28 -2.84 11.18 2.54
C ARG A 28 -1.78 10.32 1.85
N LEU A 29 -1.75 9.01 2.10
CA LEU A 29 -0.84 8.10 1.41
C LEU A 29 -1.06 8.15 -0.11
N LYS A 30 -2.31 8.09 -0.56
CA LYS A 30 -2.65 8.21 -1.99
C LYS A 30 -2.15 9.51 -2.59
N LEU A 31 -2.33 10.63 -1.89
CA LEU A 31 -1.84 11.93 -2.32
C LEU A 31 -0.30 11.95 -2.42
N GLN A 32 0.39 11.46 -1.40
CA GLN A 32 1.86 11.43 -1.38
C GLN A 32 2.44 10.52 -2.48
N LEU A 33 1.81 9.38 -2.76
CA LEU A 33 2.20 8.50 -3.88
C LEU A 33 1.92 9.14 -5.24
N TYR A 34 0.83 9.89 -5.37
CA TYR A 34 0.53 10.62 -6.58
C TYR A 34 1.55 11.75 -6.82
N GLU A 35 1.79 12.59 -5.81
CA GLU A 35 2.74 13.70 -5.87
C GLU A 35 4.19 13.25 -6.07
N SER A 36 4.55 12.05 -5.62
CA SER A 36 5.89 11.50 -5.83
C SER A 36 6.08 10.90 -7.23
N GLY A 37 5.05 10.88 -8.09
CA GLY A 37 5.10 10.23 -9.40
C GLY A 37 5.04 8.69 -9.35
N TRP A 38 4.79 8.10 -8.18
CA TRP A 38 4.80 6.64 -8.02
C TRP A 38 3.72 5.98 -8.87
N LEU A 39 2.53 6.60 -8.98
CA LEU A 39 1.44 6.07 -9.80
C LEU A 39 1.83 5.99 -11.28
N ASP A 40 2.54 7.00 -11.78
CA ASP A 40 3.01 7.03 -13.16
C ASP A 40 4.09 5.96 -13.38
N ASP A 41 5.03 5.81 -12.45
CA ASP A 41 6.09 4.78 -12.53
C ASP A 41 5.51 3.36 -12.54
N VAL A 42 4.51 3.10 -11.69
CA VAL A 42 3.82 1.79 -11.63
C VAL A 42 3.02 1.54 -12.90
N THR A 43 2.37 2.56 -13.46
CA THR A 43 1.64 2.45 -14.73
C THR A 43 2.60 2.14 -15.87
N GLN A 44 3.73 2.84 -15.96
CA GLN A 44 4.77 2.56 -16.95
C GLN A 44 5.35 1.16 -16.82
N LEU A 45 5.56 0.70 -15.58
CA LEU A 45 6.01 -0.67 -15.33
C LEU A 45 4.98 -1.68 -15.83
N ALA A 46 3.70 -1.47 -15.55
CA ALA A 46 2.63 -2.36 -16.01
C ALA A 46 2.53 -2.40 -17.54
N THR A 47 2.64 -1.25 -18.21
CA THR A 47 2.68 -1.19 -19.68
C THR A 47 3.87 -1.95 -20.24
N LYS A 48 5.07 -1.78 -19.68
CA LYS A 48 6.27 -2.52 -20.12
C LYS A 48 6.13 -4.02 -19.95
N GLU A 49 5.56 -4.47 -18.84
CA GLU A 49 5.31 -5.90 -18.61
C GLU A 49 4.29 -6.45 -19.60
N LEU A 50 3.22 -5.70 -19.92
CA LEU A 50 2.25 -6.10 -20.96
C LEU A 50 2.88 -6.15 -22.36
N GLU A 51 3.77 -5.22 -22.71
CA GLU A 51 4.45 -5.17 -24.01
C GLU A 51 5.47 -6.31 -24.18
N ARG A 52 6.06 -6.80 -23.08
CA ARG A 52 7.01 -7.92 -23.08
C ARG A 52 6.33 -9.26 -23.33
N GLN A 53 5.02 -9.36 -23.12
CA GLN A 53 4.31 -10.62 -23.21
C GLN A 53 3.99 -10.98 -24.67
N PRO A 54 4.14 -12.25 -25.07
CA PRO A 54 3.76 -12.70 -26.40
C PRO A 54 2.27 -12.42 -26.65
N ARG A 55 1.94 -11.84 -27.81
CA ARG A 55 0.54 -11.56 -28.21
C ARG A 55 -0.35 -12.80 -28.25
N GLU A 56 0.26 -13.98 -28.35
CA GLU A 56 -0.41 -15.27 -28.43
C GLU A 56 -0.90 -15.79 -27.08
N ASN A 57 -0.41 -15.23 -25.95
CA ASN A 57 -0.85 -15.61 -24.61
C ASN A 57 -1.06 -14.36 -23.73
N PRO A 58 -2.25 -13.75 -23.79
CA PRO A 58 -2.55 -12.54 -23.01
C PRO A 58 -2.50 -12.85 -21.50
N VAL A 59 -1.68 -12.09 -20.78
CA VAL A 59 -1.57 -12.18 -19.32
C VAL A 59 -2.88 -11.73 -18.68
N ASN A 60 -3.36 -12.51 -17.72
CA ASN A 60 -4.52 -12.13 -16.91
C ASN A 60 -4.13 -11.12 -15.82
N PHE A 61 -5.13 -10.41 -15.28
CA PHE A 61 -4.88 -9.37 -14.28
C PHE A 61 -4.15 -9.92 -13.03
N ASP A 62 -4.53 -11.10 -12.55
CA ASP A 62 -3.96 -11.68 -11.33
C ASP A 62 -2.46 -11.99 -11.46
N GLU A 63 -2.03 -12.53 -12.61
CA GLU A 63 -0.63 -12.80 -12.95
C GLU A 63 0.18 -11.50 -13.07
N LEU A 64 -0.36 -10.50 -13.76
CA LEU A 64 0.27 -9.18 -13.86
C LEU A 64 0.41 -8.56 -12.48
N PHE A 65 -0.67 -8.58 -11.69
CA PHE A 65 -0.70 -8.01 -10.35
C PHE A 65 0.29 -8.69 -9.41
N ALA A 66 0.35 -10.02 -9.41
CA ALA A 66 1.28 -10.78 -8.58
C ALA A 66 2.75 -10.44 -8.89
N THR A 67 3.06 -10.16 -10.15
CA THR A 67 4.40 -9.80 -10.61
C THR A 67 4.72 -8.32 -10.35
N LEU A 68 3.75 -7.44 -10.59
CA LEU A 68 3.92 -6.00 -10.49
C LEU A 68 3.94 -5.51 -9.03
N LYS A 69 3.13 -6.10 -8.16
CA LYS A 69 2.98 -5.70 -6.76
C LYS A 69 4.32 -5.57 -6.01
N PRO A 70 5.23 -6.56 -5.99
CA PRO A 70 6.49 -6.43 -5.27
C PRO A 70 7.40 -5.33 -5.83
N GLU A 71 7.36 -5.09 -7.14
CA GLU A 71 8.12 -4.00 -7.77
C GLU A 71 7.52 -2.64 -7.43
N ALA A 72 6.19 -2.52 -7.46
CA ALA A 72 5.46 -1.33 -7.05
C ALA A 72 5.74 -0.98 -5.57
N GLU A 73 5.78 -1.97 -4.68
CA GLU A 73 6.13 -1.77 -3.27
C GLU A 73 7.57 -1.26 -3.06
N LYS A 74 8.52 -1.67 -3.94
CA LYS A 74 9.91 -1.18 -3.92
C LYS A 74 10.04 0.26 -4.44
N LEU A 75 9.19 0.65 -5.38
CA LEU A 75 9.17 2.00 -5.94
C LEU A 75 8.64 3.05 -4.95
N VAL A 76 7.99 2.64 -3.86
CA VAL A 76 7.49 3.58 -2.85
C VAL A 76 8.66 4.38 -2.26
N PRO A 77 8.64 5.72 -2.33
CA PRO A 77 9.71 6.53 -1.79
C PRO A 77 9.88 6.28 -0.29
N PRO A 78 11.13 6.17 0.22
CA PRO A 78 11.39 5.92 1.63
C PRO A 78 10.72 6.95 2.55
N GLN A 79 10.72 8.21 2.14
CA GLN A 79 10.11 9.30 2.88
C GLN A 79 8.58 9.14 3.01
N VAL A 80 7.88 8.74 1.94
CA VAL A 80 6.43 8.50 1.98
C VAL A 80 6.09 7.34 2.90
N LYS A 81 6.91 6.27 2.87
CA LYS A 81 6.76 5.12 3.76
C LYS A 81 6.98 5.52 5.23
N GLU A 82 8.04 6.26 5.52
CA GLU A 82 8.37 6.71 6.86
C GLU A 82 7.30 7.65 7.43
N ASP A 83 6.88 8.66 6.66
CA ASP A 83 5.81 9.60 7.02
C ASP A 83 4.47 8.92 7.34
N THR A 84 4.17 7.84 6.61
CA THR A 84 2.95 7.06 6.80
C THR A 84 3.06 6.19 8.04
N LEU A 85 4.21 5.55 8.25
CA LEU A 85 4.48 4.74 9.44
C LEU A 85 4.50 5.57 10.71
N GLN A 86 5.09 6.76 10.69
CA GLN A 86 5.11 7.66 11.85
C GLN A 86 3.70 8.07 12.25
N LYS A 87 2.83 8.38 11.29
CA LYS A 87 1.42 8.65 11.58
C LYS A 87 0.72 7.45 12.16
N LEU A 88 0.86 6.28 11.53
CA LEU A 88 0.26 5.06 12.05
C LEU A 88 0.68 4.85 13.51
N LYS A 89 1.97 4.97 13.83
CA LYS A 89 2.47 4.89 15.21
C LYS A 89 1.83 5.93 16.13
N ALA A 90 1.81 7.20 15.74
CA ALA A 90 1.20 8.26 16.54
C ALA A 90 -0.29 8.00 16.82
N TYR A 91 -1.02 7.45 15.85
CA TYR A 91 -2.42 7.06 16.03
C TYR A 91 -2.58 5.84 16.94
N LEU A 92 -1.69 4.86 16.83
CA LEU A 92 -1.71 3.69 17.73
C LEU A 92 -1.42 4.10 19.17
N ASP A 93 -0.46 5.00 19.37
CA ASP A 93 -0.12 5.53 20.69
C ASP A 93 -1.29 6.31 21.30
N ASP A 94 -2.08 7.02 20.50
CA ASP A 94 -3.29 7.75 20.93
C ASP A 94 -4.44 6.78 21.30
N VAL A 95 -4.60 5.68 20.57
CA VAL A 95 -5.68 4.69 20.80
C VAL A 95 -5.39 3.73 21.96
N ILE A 96 -4.11 3.42 22.22
CA ILE A 96 -3.69 2.41 23.22
C ILE A 96 -3.44 3.03 24.61
N GLN A 97 -3.88 4.27 24.87
CA GLN A 97 -3.83 4.87 26.22
C GLN A 97 -4.78 4.19 27.22
#